data_AF-A0A956HLS6-F1
#
_entry.id   AF-A0A956HLS6-F1
#
_cell.length_a   1.000
_cell.length_b   1.000
_cell.length_c   1.000
_cell.angle_alpha   90.00
_cell.angle_beta   90.00
_cell.angle_gamma   90.00
#
_symmetry.space_group_name_H-M   'P 1'
#
loop_
_entity.id
_entity.type
_entity.pdbx_description
1 polymer ?
#
loop_
_entity_poly.entity_id
_entity_poly.type
_entity_poly.pdbx_seq_one_letter_code
_entity_poly.pdbx_strand_id
1 'polypeptide(L)'
;MQRLSIDRDDILERVRLRLGGGKVQRDPRVVWEDQGEALLLRLDTLSMSLKTGWLLCQITAEAGEGAQLLQLVYFLGKDGDADGSAAAATIHVTSPAAAAIADRWGADLQRVVWDGVLDVIEGAVTHASNQRRGQPVALEGFTCSERALLVDIAEGN
;
A
#
# COMPACT_ATOMS: atom_id res chain seq x y z
N MET A 1 23.73 0.48 10.48
CA MET A 1 22.65 0.71 9.49
C MET A 1 22.66 -0.41 8.46
N GLN A 2 21.52 -1.05 8.25
CA GLN A 2 21.28 -2.12 7.28
C GLN A 2 20.09 -1.70 6.42
N ARG A 3 20.23 -1.77 5.09
CA ARG A 3 19.16 -1.48 4.13
C ARG A 3 18.60 -2.78 3.57
N LEU A 4 17.30 -2.99 3.73
CA LEU A 4 16.57 -4.11 3.14
C LEU A 4 15.81 -3.65 1.89
N SER A 5 15.59 -4.59 0.98
CA SER A 5 14.85 -4.38 -0.26
C SER A 5 13.66 -5.33 -0.28
N ILE A 6 12.46 -4.79 -0.50
CA ILE A 6 11.20 -5.53 -0.64
C ILE A 6 10.73 -5.38 -2.07
N ASP A 7 10.51 -6.50 -2.76
CA ASP A 7 10.07 -6.48 -4.14
C ASP A 7 8.63 -5.99 -4.24
N ARG A 8 8.33 -5.27 -5.32
CA ARG A 8 6.99 -4.74 -5.61
C ARG A 8 5.90 -5.83 -5.49
N ASP A 9 6.19 -7.04 -5.93
CA ASP A 9 5.19 -8.12 -5.97
C ASP A 9 4.81 -8.61 -4.57
N ASP A 10 5.73 -8.55 -3.60
CA ASP A 10 5.44 -8.83 -2.18
C ASP A 10 4.50 -7.75 -1.59
N ILE A 11 4.74 -6.48 -1.96
CA ILE A 11 3.86 -5.36 -1.57
C ILE A 11 2.47 -5.57 -2.17
N LEU A 12 2.40 -5.89 -3.46
CA LEU A 12 1.15 -6.13 -4.19
C LEU A 12 0.36 -7.28 -3.57
N GLU A 13 1.02 -8.40 -3.26
CA GLU A 13 0.38 -9.55 -2.61
C GLU A 13 -0.19 -9.16 -1.24
N ARG A 14 0.59 -8.41 -0.45
CA ARG A 14 0.14 -8.01 0.88
C ARG A 14 -1.02 -7.03 0.85
N VAL A 15 -0.99 -6.06 -0.06
CA VAL A 15 -2.09 -5.12 -0.29
C VAL A 15 -3.34 -5.85 -0.78
N ARG A 16 -3.19 -6.81 -1.71
CA ARG A 16 -4.30 -7.66 -2.17
C ARG A 16 -4.94 -8.41 -1.01
N LEU A 17 -4.14 -8.97 -0.12
CA LEU A 17 -4.62 -9.69 1.07
C LEU A 17 -5.41 -8.76 2.00
N ARG A 18 -4.92 -7.55 2.26
CA ARG A 18 -5.59 -6.54 3.10
C ARG A 18 -6.92 -6.08 2.50
N LEU A 19 -6.95 -5.78 1.20
CA LEU A 19 -8.17 -5.40 0.49
C LEU A 19 -9.24 -6.51 0.53
N GLY A 20 -8.81 -7.78 0.54
CA GLY A 20 -9.66 -8.96 0.73
C GLY A 20 -10.00 -9.29 2.19
N GLY A 21 -9.76 -8.41 3.15
CA GLY A 21 -10.08 -8.67 4.56
C GLY A 21 -9.15 -9.67 5.26
N GLY A 22 -7.88 -9.75 4.82
CA GLY A 22 -6.85 -10.56 5.47
C GLY A 22 -6.83 -12.04 5.08
N LYS A 23 -7.59 -12.44 4.05
CA LYS A 23 -7.67 -13.83 3.58
C LYS A 23 -7.39 -13.92 2.09
N VAL A 24 -6.78 -15.02 1.67
CA VAL A 24 -6.60 -15.33 0.24
C VAL A 24 -7.98 -15.50 -0.39
N GLN A 25 -8.28 -14.66 -1.37
CA GLN A 25 -9.57 -14.66 -2.05
C GLN A 25 -9.56 -15.65 -3.22
N ARG A 26 -10.57 -16.52 -3.27
CA ARG A 26 -10.80 -17.39 -4.44
C ARG A 26 -11.51 -16.65 -5.57
N ASP A 27 -12.40 -15.74 -5.22
CA ASP A 27 -13.04 -14.80 -6.15
C ASP A 27 -12.28 -13.47 -6.07
N PRO A 28 -11.75 -12.94 -7.18
CA PRO A 28 -11.07 -11.65 -7.16
C PRO A 28 -12.02 -10.47 -6.87
N ARG A 29 -13.34 -10.69 -6.80
CA ARG A 29 -14.34 -9.70 -6.47
C ARG A 29 -14.56 -9.65 -4.96
N VAL A 30 -14.33 -8.49 -4.38
CA VAL A 30 -14.54 -8.25 -2.94
C VAL A 30 -15.53 -7.10 -2.78
N VAL A 31 -16.56 -7.30 -1.97
CA VAL A 31 -17.52 -6.26 -1.65
C VAL A 31 -17.19 -5.69 -0.27
N TRP A 32 -17.01 -4.38 -0.22
CA TRP A 32 -17.00 -3.62 1.03
C TRP A 32 -18.38 -3.03 1.25
N GLU A 33 -18.84 -3.03 2.50
CA GLU A 33 -20.14 -2.49 2.88
C GLU A 33 -19.97 -1.53 4.05
N ASP A 34 -20.60 -0.37 3.96
CA ASP A 34 -20.65 0.61 5.03
C ASP A 34 -21.96 1.40 4.92
N GLN A 35 -22.71 1.46 6.02
CA GLN A 35 -23.99 2.18 6.12
C GLN A 35 -25.01 1.86 5.01
N GLY A 36 -25.05 0.61 4.54
CA GLY A 36 -25.99 0.16 3.52
C GLY A 36 -25.58 0.50 2.07
N GLU A 37 -24.41 1.10 1.88
CA GLU A 37 -23.77 1.24 0.58
C GLU A 37 -22.73 0.15 0.37
N ALA A 38 -22.57 -0.27 -0.89
CA ALA A 38 -21.62 -1.31 -1.26
C ALA A 38 -20.62 -0.78 -2.30
N LEU A 39 -19.37 -1.19 -2.15
CA LEU A 39 -18.30 -0.99 -3.11
C LEU A 39 -17.76 -2.34 -3.55
N LEU A 40 -17.85 -2.63 -4.84
CA LEU A 40 -17.24 -3.80 -5.43
C LEU A 40 -15.81 -3.46 -5.87
N LEU A 41 -14.82 -4.13 -5.28
CA LEU A 41 -13.41 -4.09 -5.67
C LEU A 41 -13.06 -5.29 -6.55
N ARG A 42 -12.32 -5.03 -7.62
CA ARG A 42 -11.78 -6.05 -8.53
C ARG A 42 -10.29 -6.23 -8.27
N LEU A 43 -9.94 -7.21 -7.43
CA LEU A 43 -8.56 -7.51 -7.04
C LEU A 43 -7.71 -8.09 -8.19
N ASP A 44 -8.34 -8.60 -9.25
CA ASP A 44 -7.71 -9.03 -10.49
C ASP A 44 -7.15 -7.85 -11.29
N THR A 45 -7.68 -6.64 -11.09
CA THR A 45 -7.18 -5.42 -11.75
C THR A 45 -6.22 -4.63 -10.88
N LEU A 46 -5.97 -5.09 -9.64
CA LEU A 46 -5.00 -4.46 -8.74
C LEU A 46 -3.60 -4.55 -9.35
N SER A 47 -2.99 -3.39 -9.57
CA SER A 47 -1.61 -3.27 -10.01
C SER A 47 -0.85 -2.27 -9.15
N MET A 48 0.46 -2.47 -9.07
CA MET A 48 1.37 -1.56 -8.40
C MET A 48 2.53 -1.18 -9.30
N SER A 49 3.00 0.06 -9.18
CA SER A 49 4.23 0.52 -9.80
C SER A 49 5.02 1.29 -8.76
N LEU A 50 6.33 1.05 -8.73
CA LEU A 50 7.26 1.87 -7.97
C LEU A 50 7.99 2.82 -8.92
N LYS A 51 8.20 4.04 -8.45
CA LYS A 51 9.03 5.07 -9.03
C LYS A 51 9.88 5.65 -7.91
N THR A 52 10.98 6.33 -8.24
CA THR A 52 11.83 6.93 -7.22
C THR A 52 11.02 7.85 -6.29
N GLY A 53 10.83 7.41 -5.05
CA GLY A 53 10.04 8.06 -4.00
C GLY A 53 8.52 7.98 -4.12
N TRP A 54 7.98 7.23 -5.07
CA TRP A 54 6.53 7.09 -5.28
C TRP A 54 6.08 5.65 -5.45
N LEU A 55 4.97 5.32 -4.81
CA LEU A 55 4.23 4.09 -5.02
C LEU A 55 2.87 4.44 -5.63
N LEU A 56 2.58 3.86 -6.79
CA LEU A 56 1.31 4.00 -7.48
C LEU A 56 0.57 2.68 -7.35
N CYS A 57 -0.68 2.75 -6.91
CA CYS A 57 -1.58 1.61 -6.80
C CYS A 57 -2.83 1.90 -7.65
N GLN A 58 -3.17 1.00 -8.56
CA GLN A 58 -4.36 1.12 -9.39
C GLN A 58 -5.29 -0.03 -9.11
N ILE A 59 -6.59 0.24 -8.99
CA ILE A 59 -7.62 -0.78 -8.79
C ILE A 59 -8.93 -0.34 -9.43
N THR A 60 -9.67 -1.29 -9.99
CA THR A 60 -11.03 -1.03 -10.45
C THR A 60 -12.00 -1.21 -9.30
N ALA A 61 -12.82 -0.19 -9.09
CA ALA A 61 -13.88 -0.18 -8.08
C ALA A 61 -15.22 0.16 -8.75
N GLU A 62 -16.31 -0.40 -8.24
CA GLU A 62 -17.65 -0.22 -8.79
C GLU A 62 -18.63 0.11 -7.67
N ALA A 63 -19.30 1.25 -7.81
CA ALA A 63 -20.46 1.65 -7.03
C ALA A 63 -21.34 2.55 -7.90
N GLY A 64 -22.66 2.43 -7.78
CA GLY A 64 -23.61 3.24 -8.55
C GLY A 64 -23.50 3.04 -10.06
N GLU A 65 -22.97 4.04 -10.78
CA GLU A 65 -22.95 4.15 -12.26
C GLU A 65 -21.93 3.24 -12.97
N GLY A 66 -21.33 2.29 -12.25
CA GLY A 66 -20.50 1.22 -12.82
C GLY A 66 -19.03 1.31 -12.45
N ALA A 67 -18.21 0.52 -13.14
CA ALA A 67 -16.81 0.31 -12.83
C ALA A 67 -15.93 1.51 -13.22
N GLN A 68 -15.10 1.96 -12.29
CA GLN A 68 -14.14 3.06 -12.45
C GLN A 68 -12.73 2.59 -12.06
N LEU A 69 -11.71 3.07 -12.77
CA LEU A 69 -10.32 2.89 -12.38
C LEU A 69 -9.92 3.98 -11.38
N LEU A 70 -9.50 3.59 -10.19
CA LEU A 70 -8.95 4.49 -9.18
C LEU A 70 -7.43 4.36 -9.17
N GLN A 71 -6.73 5.49 -9.14
CA GLN A 71 -5.27 5.52 -8.97
C GLN A 71 -4.92 6.21 -7.66
N LEU A 72 -4.41 5.44 -6.71
CA LEU A 72 -3.87 5.92 -5.46
C LEU A 72 -2.38 6.19 -5.64
N VAL A 73 -1.95 7.39 -5.26
CA VAL A 73 -0.57 7.88 -5.42
C VAL A 73 -0.01 8.17 -4.05
N TYR A 74 1.03 7.42 -3.66
CA TYR A 74 1.72 7.55 -2.40
C TYR A 74 3.11 8.14 -2.63
N PHE A 75 3.40 9.27 -1.99
CA PHE A 75 4.76 9.73 -1.81
C PHE A 75 5.35 8.99 -0.61
N LEU A 76 6.53 8.37 -0.77
CA LEU A 76 7.22 7.61 0.29
C LEU A 76 8.48 8.30 0.79
N GLY A 77 8.78 9.53 0.34
CA GLY A 77 10.07 10.19 0.59
C GLY A 77 11.14 9.81 -0.45
N LYS A 78 12.26 10.53 -0.45
CA LYS A 78 13.42 10.27 -1.33
C LYS A 78 14.68 10.14 -0.46
N ASP A 79 15.70 9.44 -0.96
CA ASP A 79 17.00 9.39 -0.27
C ASP A 79 17.50 10.83 0.02
N GLY A 80 17.68 11.14 1.31
CA GLY A 80 18.13 12.45 1.78
C GLY A 80 17.03 13.51 1.96
N ASP A 81 15.76 13.17 1.69
CA ASP A 81 14.60 14.04 1.90
C ASP A 81 13.39 13.23 2.43
N ALA A 82 13.20 13.30 3.76
CA ALA A 82 12.06 12.81 4.51
C ALA A 82 11.75 11.30 4.37
N ASP A 83 12.70 10.45 4.80
CA ASP A 83 12.73 8.96 4.82
C ASP A 83 11.43 8.27 5.32
N GLY A 84 10.33 8.37 4.57
CA GLY A 84 9.01 7.87 4.94
C GLY A 84 8.22 8.78 5.90
N SER A 85 8.88 9.76 6.54
CA SER A 85 8.24 10.68 7.50
C SER A 85 7.31 11.71 6.85
N ALA A 86 7.50 12.01 5.57
CA ALA A 86 6.62 12.87 4.77
C ALA A 86 5.65 12.06 3.90
N ALA A 87 5.40 10.79 4.22
CA ALA A 87 4.53 9.97 3.41
C ALA A 87 3.12 10.55 3.30
N ALA A 88 2.62 10.66 2.09
CA ALA A 88 1.31 11.25 1.79
C ALA A 88 0.63 10.49 0.68
N ALA A 89 -0.71 10.42 0.73
CA ALA A 89 -1.51 9.71 -0.25
C ALA A 89 -2.55 10.63 -0.89
N THR A 90 -2.73 10.52 -2.21
CA THR A 90 -3.82 11.17 -2.94
C THR A 90 -4.49 10.16 -3.86
N ILE A 91 -5.74 10.40 -4.26
CA ILE A 91 -6.42 9.63 -5.30
C ILE A 91 -6.57 10.52 -6.51
N HIS A 92 -6.02 10.07 -7.63
CA HIS A 92 -6.23 10.72 -8.92
C HIS A 92 -7.48 10.12 -9.59
N VAL A 93 -8.44 10.99 -9.89
CA VAL A 93 -9.71 10.63 -10.54
C VAL A 93 -9.85 11.39 -11.86
N THR A 94 -10.42 10.72 -12.86
CA THR A 94 -10.54 11.25 -14.24
C THR A 94 -12.00 11.46 -14.67
N SER A 95 -12.97 11.06 -13.85
CA SER A 95 -14.40 11.18 -14.13
C SER A 95 -15.19 11.59 -12.88
N PRO A 96 -16.38 12.20 -13.03
CA PRO A 96 -17.28 12.48 -11.90
C PRO A 96 -17.69 11.22 -11.13
N ALA A 97 -17.90 10.10 -11.82
CA ALA A 97 -18.24 8.82 -11.18
C ALA A 97 -17.07 8.28 -10.33
N ALA A 98 -15.83 8.38 -10.83
CA ALA A 98 -14.65 8.02 -10.05
C ALA A 98 -14.45 8.94 -8.84
N ALA A 99 -14.73 10.25 -9.00
CA ALA A 99 -14.70 11.21 -7.91
C ALA A 99 -15.69 10.85 -6.81
N ALA A 100 -16.94 10.51 -7.15
CA ALA A 100 -17.96 10.09 -6.17
C ALA A 100 -17.52 8.84 -5.38
N ILE A 101 -16.90 7.85 -6.04
CA ILE A 101 -16.34 6.68 -5.36
C ILE A 101 -15.20 7.10 -4.41
N ALA A 102 -14.28 7.94 -4.88
CA ALA A 102 -13.16 8.41 -4.08
C ALA A 102 -13.61 9.25 -2.86
N ASP A 103 -14.64 10.08 -3.02
CA ASP A 103 -15.20 10.89 -1.92
C ASP A 103 -15.81 10.00 -0.83
N ARG A 104 -16.48 8.91 -1.21
CA ARG A 104 -17.13 8.00 -0.25
C ARG A 104 -16.20 6.97 0.38
N TRP A 105 -15.31 6.39 -0.41
CA TRP A 105 -14.52 5.21 -0.03
C TRP A 105 -13.01 5.45 -0.05
N GLY A 106 -12.57 6.60 -0.55
CA GLY A 106 -11.16 6.87 -0.82
C GLY A 106 -10.28 6.84 0.42
N ALA A 107 -10.77 7.37 1.55
CA ALA A 107 -10.03 7.35 2.81
C ALA A 107 -9.76 5.92 3.29
N ASP A 108 -10.75 5.03 3.22
CA ASP A 108 -10.60 3.63 3.60
C ASP A 108 -9.73 2.86 2.61
N LEU A 109 -9.89 3.09 1.31
CA LEU A 109 -9.00 2.51 0.30
C LEU A 109 -7.55 2.93 0.55
N GLN A 110 -7.32 4.21 0.80
CA GLN A 110 -5.99 4.73 1.10
C GLN A 110 -5.40 4.09 2.33
N ARG A 111 -6.18 4.01 3.42
CA ARG A 111 -5.76 3.41 4.67
C ARG A 111 -5.44 1.92 4.51
N VAL A 112 -6.32 1.13 3.87
CA VAL A 112 -6.12 -0.32 3.75
C VAL A 112 -4.93 -0.66 2.84
N VAL A 113 -4.74 0.10 1.76
CA VAL A 113 -3.53 -0.05 0.92
C VAL A 113 -2.28 0.34 1.72
N TRP A 114 -2.35 1.41 2.51
CA TRP A 114 -1.23 1.83 3.36
C TRP A 114 -0.90 0.80 4.44
N ASP A 115 -1.90 0.23 5.11
CA ASP A 115 -1.74 -0.86 6.08
C ASP A 115 -1.02 -2.07 5.44
N GLY A 116 -1.31 -2.38 4.17
CA GLY A 116 -0.61 -3.43 3.43
C GLY A 116 0.86 -3.11 3.15
N VAL A 117 1.21 -1.84 2.92
CA VAL A 117 2.60 -1.39 2.79
C VAL A 117 3.31 -1.44 4.15
N LEU A 118 2.65 -1.01 5.22
CA LEU A 118 3.23 -1.06 6.57
C LEU A 118 3.48 -2.50 7.04
N ASP A 119 2.60 -3.43 6.69
CA ASP A 119 2.78 -4.85 7.02
C ASP A 119 4.06 -5.46 6.43
N VAL A 120 4.42 -5.11 5.19
CA VAL A 120 5.65 -5.63 4.59
C VAL A 120 6.89 -4.98 5.22
N ILE A 121 6.81 -3.71 5.61
CA ILE A 121 7.87 -3.02 6.35
C ILE A 121 8.05 -3.67 7.73
N GLU A 122 6.98 -3.91 8.46
CA GLU A 122 6.99 -4.60 9.75
C GLU A 122 7.57 -6.02 9.63
N GLY A 123 7.21 -6.73 8.56
CA GLY A 123 7.76 -8.04 8.24
C GLY A 123 9.28 -7.99 8.01
N ALA A 124 9.78 -6.99 7.30
CA ALA A 124 11.20 -6.80 7.06
C ALA A 124 11.97 -6.45 8.35
N VAL A 125 11.41 -5.59 9.20
CA VAL A 125 11.99 -5.25 10.51
C VAL A 125 12.04 -6.48 11.42
N THR A 126 10.95 -7.25 11.47
CA THR A 126 10.88 -8.51 12.23
C THR A 126 11.90 -9.53 11.73
N HIS A 127 12.04 -9.66 10.41
CA HIS A 127 13.04 -10.52 9.80
C HIS A 127 14.47 -10.11 10.19
N ALA A 128 14.80 -8.82 10.14
CA ALA A 128 16.10 -8.30 10.56
C ALA A 128 16.40 -8.58 12.05
N SER A 129 15.42 -8.37 12.94
CA SER A 129 15.58 -8.67 14.37
C SER A 129 15.86 -10.16 14.61
N ASN A 130 15.13 -11.04 13.91
CA ASN A 130 15.33 -12.49 13.99
C ASN A 130 16.73 -12.92 13.53
N GLN A 131 17.26 -12.33 12.46
CA GLN A 131 18.64 -12.58 12.02
C GLN A 131 19.68 -12.15 13.07
N ARG A 132 19.38 -11.11 13.85
CA ARG A 132 20.22 -10.61 14.95
C ARG A 132 19.93 -11.29 16.30
N ARG A 133 19.31 -12.47 16.28
CA ARG A 133 18.96 -13.27 17.48
C ARG A 133 18.12 -12.49 18.50
N GLY A 134 17.19 -11.66 18.02
CA GLY A 134 16.26 -10.91 18.87
C GLY A 134 16.85 -9.65 19.48
N GLN A 135 18.02 -9.18 18.99
CA GLN A 135 18.47 -7.83 19.35
C GLN A 135 17.44 -6.79 18.85
N PRO A 136 17.15 -5.75 19.65
CA PRO A 136 16.31 -4.65 19.23
C PRO A 136 16.83 -4.03 17.93
N VAL A 137 15.90 -3.75 17.03
CA VAL A 137 16.18 -3.01 15.80
C VAL A 137 15.18 -1.87 15.71
N ALA A 138 15.62 -0.75 15.17
CA ALA A 138 14.78 0.43 14.95
C ALA A 138 14.61 0.66 13.45
N LEU A 139 13.39 0.99 13.03
CA LEU A 139 13.12 1.53 11.70
C LEU A 139 13.61 2.99 11.68
N GLU A 140 14.61 3.29 10.87
CA GLU A 140 15.08 4.67 10.67
C GLU A 140 14.26 5.39 9.61
N GLY A 141 13.83 4.67 8.58
CA GLY A 141 13.00 5.20 7.51
C GLY A 141 12.80 4.22 6.38
N PHE A 142 12.06 4.66 5.36
CA PHE A 142 11.88 3.90 4.14
C PHE A 142 11.69 4.85 2.94
N THR A 143 12.05 4.36 1.76
CA THR A 143 11.82 5.04 0.47
C THR A 143 11.57 3.99 -0.60
N CYS A 144 11.40 4.37 -1.87
CA CYS A 144 11.36 3.40 -2.96
C CYS A 144 12.17 3.84 -4.16
N SER A 145 12.67 2.85 -4.88
CA SER A 145 13.26 2.97 -6.22
C SER A 145 12.27 2.47 -7.27
N GLU A 146 12.64 2.48 -8.55
CA GLU A 146 11.80 1.88 -9.59
C GLU A 146 11.63 0.35 -9.46
N ARG A 147 12.42 -0.31 -8.61
CA ARG A 147 12.44 -1.77 -8.47
C ARG A 147 11.88 -2.27 -7.15
N ALA A 148 12.10 -1.54 -6.06
CA ALA A 148 11.83 -2.03 -4.72
C ALA A 148 11.53 -0.92 -3.72
N LEU A 149 10.80 -1.29 -2.67
CA LEU A 149 10.71 -0.54 -1.43
C LEU A 149 11.97 -0.81 -0.61
N LEU A 150 12.62 0.26 -0.16
CA LEU A 150 13.86 0.24 0.59
C LEU A 150 13.56 0.59 2.05
N VAL A 151 14.02 -0.24 2.98
CA VAL A 151 13.77 -0.07 4.42
C VAL A 151 15.10 0.03 5.14
N ASP A 152 15.32 1.13 5.84
CA ASP A 152 16.53 1.40 6.60
C ASP A 152 16.35 1.03 8.07
N ILE A 153 17.24 0.18 8.56
CA ILE A 153 17.19 -0.40 9.89
C ILE A 153 18.48 -0.12 10.64
N ALA A 154 18.36 0.36 11.87
CA ALA A 154 19.47 0.49 12.81
C ALA A 154 19.33 -0.46 14.00
N GLU A 155 20.42 -0.56 14.77
CA GLU A 155 20.38 -1.20 16.08
C GLU A 155 19.51 -0.37 17.01
N GLY A 156 18.58 -1.03 17.70
CA GLY A 156 17.80 -0.39 18.74
C GLY A 156 18.68 -0.18 19.97
N ASN A 157 18.69 1.04 20.49
CA ASN A 157 19.32 1.35 21.78
C ASN A 157 18.52 0.77 22.95
#